data_AF-E4RVK7-F1
#
_entry.id   AF-E4RVK7-F1
#
_cell.length_a   1.000
_cell.length_b   1.000
_cell.length_c   1.000
_cell.angle_alpha   90.00
_cell.angle_beta   90.00
_cell.angle_gamma   90.00
#
_symmetry.space_group_name_H-M   'P 1'
#
loop_
_entity.id
_entity.type
_entity.pdbx_description
1 polymer ?
#
loop_
_entity_poly.entity_id
_entity_poly.type
_entity_poly.pdbx_seq_one_letter_code
_entity_poly.pdbx_strand_id
1 'polypeptide(L)'
;MKNLLNVSLAIALLFSATLMSCKNDGLQPTEQPSDKFISFKGETIKIPANFPEELFGQTQEEFDSYMNGKTARKAREINSANLTYDEILEIFNKHLVKYPRVNYDSISNEDLKRILVDIPSIKSLEDALSKVDFIFDYYNTIVKNDIIPDVLALEKSKLSAKISGGSPGSLTDPERNVLLGNPTYGAIYAQAANDANYVTMVEWGVDIDNQKNNAFKHSLWNCLIIRGILGGAPASKTQAINFAQNGTSAHEKNNDGSQNHTPEAAMDLHNNMSARNWMDDEVKWGIGPFRKMPNFEKIKNTWYARANSSTFYDKSTNWTGILVLHGGNNSTTWNNLYNNLYGGHQHCVHME
;
A
#
# COMPACT_ATOMS: atom_id res chain seq x y z
N MET A 1 -78.28 2.10 -26.80
CA MET A 1 -77.02 2.81 -26.53
C MET A 1 -76.18 1.87 -25.69
N LYS A 2 -75.40 0.96 -26.29
CA LYS A 2 -74.10 1.15 -26.97
C LYS A 2 -73.04 1.75 -26.03
N ASN A 3 -71.99 0.95 -25.87
CA ASN A 3 -70.64 1.25 -25.40
C ASN A 3 -70.42 1.25 -23.88
N LEU A 4 -69.97 0.10 -23.37
CA LEU A 4 -68.71 -0.06 -22.63
C LEU A 4 -68.52 -1.55 -22.30
N LEU A 5 -68.32 -2.34 -23.36
CA LEU A 5 -67.61 -3.62 -23.32
C LEU A 5 -66.18 -3.32 -23.79
N ASN A 6 -65.20 -4.02 -23.23
CA ASN A 6 -63.77 -4.00 -23.55
C ASN A 6 -62.98 -2.85 -22.92
N VAL A 7 -62.39 -3.10 -21.75
CA VAL A 7 -60.93 -3.09 -21.47
C VAL A 7 -60.78 -3.31 -19.96
N SER A 8 -60.87 -4.56 -19.50
CA SER A 8 -60.51 -4.93 -18.11
C SER A 8 -59.94 -6.36 -18.04
N LEU A 9 -59.28 -6.78 -19.12
CA LEU A 9 -58.64 -8.11 -19.21
C LEU A 9 -57.33 -8.00 -20.01
N ALA A 10 -56.40 -7.17 -19.55
CA ALA A 10 -55.06 -7.04 -20.17
C ALA A 10 -53.92 -6.61 -19.23
N ILE A 11 -54.14 -6.48 -17.91
CA ILE A 11 -53.07 -6.11 -16.96
C ILE A 11 -53.22 -6.94 -15.68
N ALA A 12 -53.03 -8.25 -15.80
CA ALA A 12 -52.83 -9.16 -14.65
C ALA A 12 -52.23 -10.53 -15.03
N LEU A 13 -51.59 -10.65 -16.19
CA LEU A 13 -51.03 -11.91 -16.72
C LEU A 13 -49.67 -11.69 -17.41
N LEU A 14 -48.82 -10.86 -16.83
CA LEU A 14 -47.48 -10.55 -17.34
C LEU A 14 -46.36 -10.66 -16.28
N PHE A 15 -46.60 -11.43 -15.22
CA PHE A 15 -45.57 -11.79 -14.23
C PHE A 15 -45.70 -13.25 -13.80
N SER A 16 -45.62 -14.16 -14.77
CA SER A 16 -45.38 -15.58 -14.49
C SER A 16 -44.96 -16.30 -15.76
N ALA A 17 -43.78 -16.94 -15.69
CA ALA A 17 -43.22 -17.86 -16.67
C ALA A 17 -42.54 -17.27 -17.92
N THR A 18 -41.33 -16.76 -17.73
CA THR A 18 -40.19 -17.14 -18.58
C THR A 18 -39.03 -17.59 -17.70
N LEU A 19 -39.22 -18.75 -17.05
CA LEU A 19 -38.12 -19.64 -16.67
C LEU A 19 -37.57 -20.22 -17.98
N MET A 20 -36.63 -19.53 -18.60
CA MET A 20 -35.84 -20.11 -19.68
C MET A 20 -34.85 -21.11 -19.08
N SER A 21 -35.21 -22.38 -19.22
CA SER A 21 -34.30 -23.50 -19.29
C SER A 21 -33.32 -23.28 -20.45
N CYS A 22 -32.09 -22.89 -20.14
CA CYS A 22 -30.93 -23.08 -21.02
C CYS A 22 -29.98 -24.05 -20.33
N LYS A 23 -29.98 -25.29 -20.86
CA LYS A 23 -28.95 -26.33 -20.81
C LYS A 23 -27.88 -26.19 -19.71
N ASN A 24 -27.94 -27.12 -18.76
CA ASN A 24 -26.75 -27.69 -18.15
C ASN A 24 -25.93 -28.36 -19.26
N ASP A 25 -25.13 -27.59 -19.99
CA ASP A 25 -23.84 -28.11 -20.40
C ASP A 25 -23.10 -28.37 -19.10
N GLY A 26 -22.87 -29.65 -18.80
CA GLY A 26 -22.05 -30.06 -17.69
C GLY A 26 -20.67 -29.42 -17.85
N LEU A 27 -20.50 -28.22 -17.29
CA LEU A 27 -19.25 -27.83 -16.70
C LEU A 27 -19.01 -28.93 -15.68
N GLN A 28 -18.19 -29.91 -16.08
CA GLN A 28 -17.45 -30.69 -15.12
C GLN A 28 -16.96 -29.69 -14.07
N PRO A 29 -17.10 -29.98 -12.76
CA PRO A 29 -16.36 -29.22 -11.79
C PRO A 29 -14.92 -29.29 -12.28
N THR A 30 -14.37 -28.18 -12.79
CA THR A 30 -12.93 -28.04 -12.90
C THR A 30 -12.49 -28.33 -11.48
N GLU A 31 -11.85 -29.49 -11.29
CA GLU A 31 -11.41 -29.94 -9.97
C GLU A 31 -10.73 -28.73 -9.33
N GLN A 32 -11.42 -28.14 -8.34
CA GLN A 32 -10.83 -27.11 -7.51
C GLN A 32 -9.58 -27.77 -6.94
N PRO A 33 -8.38 -27.20 -7.15
CA PRO A 33 -7.16 -27.83 -6.68
C PRO A 33 -7.35 -28.15 -5.20
N SER A 34 -7.25 -29.43 -4.83
CA SER A 34 -7.50 -29.85 -3.46
C SER A 34 -6.61 -29.09 -2.50
N ASP A 35 -7.21 -28.39 -1.53
CA ASP A 35 -6.44 -27.63 -0.54
C ASP A 35 -5.38 -28.52 0.14
N LYS A 36 -4.20 -27.95 0.42
CA LYS A 36 -3.11 -28.63 1.12
C LYS A 36 -2.78 -27.93 2.43
N PHE A 37 -2.13 -28.65 3.33
CA PHE A 37 -1.68 -28.11 4.62
C PHE A 37 -0.16 -28.02 4.66
N ILE A 38 0.36 -26.88 5.11
CA ILE A 38 1.81 -26.65 5.29
C ILE A 38 2.10 -26.08 6.68
N SER A 39 3.38 -26.09 7.08
CA SER A 39 3.84 -25.40 8.29
C SER A 39 4.30 -23.98 7.96
N PHE A 40 3.79 -23.00 8.68
CA PHE A 40 4.20 -21.59 8.59
C PHE A 40 4.32 -21.00 9.99
N LYS A 41 5.50 -20.46 10.32
CA LYS A 41 5.80 -19.89 11.66
C LYS A 41 5.44 -20.83 12.84
N GLY A 42 5.59 -22.14 12.64
CA GLY A 42 5.31 -23.16 13.65
C GLY A 42 3.84 -23.60 13.73
N GLU A 43 2.96 -23.03 12.90
CA GLU A 43 1.54 -23.35 12.84
C GLU A 43 1.20 -24.11 11.55
N THR A 44 0.23 -25.01 11.62
CA THR A 44 -0.33 -25.64 10.41
C THR A 44 -1.36 -24.71 9.78
N ILE A 45 -1.19 -24.40 8.50
CA ILE A 45 -2.12 -23.56 7.72
C ILE A 45 -2.62 -24.30 6.49
N LYS A 46 -3.84 -23.98 6.09
CA LYS A 46 -4.47 -24.46 4.86
C LYS A 46 -4.15 -23.51 3.71
N ILE A 47 -3.70 -24.01 2.55
CA ILE A 47 -3.45 -23.18 1.37
C ILE A 47 -4.01 -23.85 0.10
N PRO A 48 -4.32 -23.09 -0.97
CA PRO A 48 -4.69 -23.68 -2.25
C PRO A 48 -3.59 -24.63 -2.78
N ALA A 49 -3.96 -25.74 -3.44
CA ALA A 49 -2.98 -26.76 -3.88
C ALA A 49 -1.82 -26.18 -4.71
N ASN A 50 -2.17 -25.26 -5.61
CA ASN A 50 -1.26 -24.63 -6.56
C ASN A 50 -0.66 -23.31 -6.05
N PHE A 51 -0.82 -23.01 -4.75
CA PHE A 51 -0.24 -21.80 -4.18
C PHE A 51 1.30 -21.88 -4.22
N PRO A 52 2.00 -20.84 -4.71
CA PRO A 52 3.45 -20.77 -4.71
C PRO A 52 3.97 -20.62 -3.27
N GLU A 53 4.38 -21.74 -2.68
CA GLU A 53 4.86 -21.79 -1.28
C GLU A 53 6.05 -20.86 -1.05
N GLU A 54 6.84 -20.56 -2.09
CA GLU A 54 7.93 -19.60 -2.01
C GLU A 54 7.50 -18.21 -1.60
N LEU A 55 6.20 -17.84 -1.67
CA LEU A 55 5.71 -16.53 -1.19
C LEU A 55 5.70 -16.42 0.33
N PHE A 56 5.79 -17.53 1.07
CA PHE A 56 5.90 -17.53 2.51
C PHE A 56 7.34 -17.32 2.96
N GLY A 57 7.54 -16.38 3.89
CA GLY A 57 8.83 -16.19 4.57
C GLY A 57 9.91 -15.49 3.75
N GLN A 58 9.56 -14.87 2.62
CA GLN A 58 10.51 -14.12 1.80
C GLN A 58 10.98 -12.83 2.50
N THR A 59 12.27 -12.56 2.35
CA THR A 59 12.86 -11.23 2.49
C THR A 59 12.38 -10.31 1.34
N GLN A 60 12.57 -9.00 1.50
CA GLN A 60 12.25 -8.05 0.42
C GLN A 60 13.08 -8.33 -0.85
N GLU A 61 14.36 -8.69 -0.71
CA GLU A 61 15.25 -8.99 -1.84
C GLU A 61 14.81 -10.25 -2.61
N GLU A 62 14.35 -11.28 -1.90
CA GLU A 62 13.78 -12.49 -2.50
C GLU A 62 12.46 -12.18 -3.20
N PHE A 63 11.61 -11.34 -2.62
CA PHE A 63 10.37 -10.90 -3.23
C PHE A 63 10.62 -10.05 -4.49
N ASP A 64 11.60 -9.14 -4.45
CA ASP A 64 12.03 -8.35 -5.61
C ASP A 64 12.51 -9.27 -6.74
N SER A 65 13.33 -10.26 -6.41
CA SER A 65 13.82 -11.27 -7.37
C SER A 65 12.67 -12.09 -7.96
N TYR A 66 11.70 -12.48 -7.14
CA TYR A 66 10.48 -13.17 -7.59
C TYR A 66 9.69 -12.32 -8.57
N MET A 67 9.42 -11.05 -8.23
CA MET A 67 8.66 -10.14 -9.09
C MET A 67 9.38 -9.86 -10.40
N ASN A 68 10.69 -9.62 -10.34
CA ASN A 68 11.54 -9.41 -11.53
C ASN A 68 11.52 -10.62 -12.47
N GLY A 69 11.47 -11.84 -11.92
CA GLY A 69 11.33 -13.07 -12.70
C GLY A 69 9.95 -13.23 -13.36
N LYS A 70 8.91 -12.53 -12.88
CA LYS A 70 7.54 -12.57 -13.43
C LYS A 70 7.27 -11.43 -14.41
N THR A 71 7.95 -10.29 -14.28
CA THR A 71 7.80 -9.15 -15.18
C THR A 71 8.47 -9.42 -16.52
N ALA A 72 7.68 -9.56 -17.59
CA ALA A 72 8.18 -9.77 -18.94
C ALA A 72 8.62 -8.46 -19.63
N ARG A 73 9.51 -7.69 -18.99
CA ARG A 73 9.99 -6.41 -19.53
C ARG A 73 11.32 -6.59 -20.26
N LYS A 74 11.44 -6.06 -21.47
CA LYS A 74 12.76 -5.89 -22.09
C LYS A 74 13.46 -4.69 -21.44
N ALA A 75 14.78 -4.70 -21.34
CA ALA A 75 15.58 -3.63 -20.71
C ALA A 75 15.36 -2.21 -21.30
N ARG A 76 14.68 -2.06 -22.44
CA ARG A 76 14.34 -0.76 -23.06
C ARG A 76 12.94 -0.23 -22.71
N GLU A 77 12.14 -0.95 -21.92
CA GLU A 77 10.72 -0.67 -21.64
C GLU A 77 10.47 -0.16 -20.21
N ILE A 78 11.55 0.14 -19.48
CA ILE A 78 11.58 0.29 -18.01
C ILE A 78 10.72 1.46 -17.49
N ASN A 79 10.30 2.43 -18.33
CA ASN A 79 9.57 3.62 -17.88
C ASN A 79 8.13 3.77 -18.40
N SER A 80 7.61 2.86 -19.23
CA SER A 80 6.30 3.02 -19.91
C SER A 80 5.17 2.16 -19.34
N ALA A 81 5.37 1.51 -18.19
CA ALA A 81 4.41 0.56 -17.62
C ALA A 81 4.05 0.84 -16.15
N ASN A 82 4.65 1.87 -15.54
CA ASN A 82 4.53 2.08 -14.11
C ASN A 82 3.07 2.34 -13.72
N LEU A 83 2.64 1.63 -12.68
CA LEU A 83 1.31 1.78 -12.11
C LEU A 83 1.23 3.08 -11.30
N THR A 84 0.08 3.71 -11.28
CA THR A 84 -0.23 4.82 -10.37
C THR A 84 -0.74 4.29 -9.03
N TYR A 85 -0.79 5.17 -8.02
CA TYR A 85 -1.39 4.83 -6.73
C TYR A 85 -2.86 4.41 -6.84
N ASP A 86 -3.66 5.07 -7.69
CA ASP A 86 -5.07 4.71 -7.92
C ASP A 86 -5.21 3.31 -8.52
N GLU A 87 -4.42 3.00 -9.56
CA GLU A 87 -4.45 1.71 -10.24
C GLU A 87 -4.09 0.56 -9.30
N ILE A 88 -3.04 0.70 -8.48
CA ILE A 88 -2.65 -0.36 -7.55
C ILE A 88 -3.65 -0.49 -6.39
N LEU A 89 -4.20 0.64 -5.92
CA LEU A 89 -5.19 0.67 -4.84
C LEU A 89 -6.49 -0.01 -5.25
N GLU A 90 -6.94 0.16 -6.50
CA GLU A 90 -8.10 -0.55 -7.04
C GLU A 90 -7.88 -2.08 -6.98
N ILE A 91 -6.71 -2.55 -7.43
CA ILE A 91 -6.37 -3.98 -7.37
C ILE A 91 -6.33 -4.48 -5.93
N PHE A 92 -5.70 -3.73 -5.01
CA PHE A 92 -5.69 -4.09 -3.60
C PHE A 92 -7.10 -4.20 -3.02
N ASN A 93 -7.93 -3.18 -3.22
CA ASN A 93 -9.29 -3.15 -2.69
C ASN A 93 -10.16 -4.28 -3.25
N LYS A 94 -10.01 -4.62 -4.53
CA LYS A 94 -10.71 -5.74 -5.18
C LYS A 94 -10.43 -7.08 -4.49
N HIS A 95 -9.20 -7.31 -4.01
CA HIS A 95 -8.79 -8.60 -3.48
C HIS A 95 -8.80 -8.67 -1.96
N LEU A 96 -8.34 -7.63 -1.26
CA LEU A 96 -8.26 -7.61 0.21
C LEU A 96 -9.63 -7.79 0.89
N VAL A 97 -10.73 -7.39 0.25
CA VAL A 97 -12.09 -7.58 0.79
C VAL A 97 -12.53 -9.05 0.86
N LYS A 98 -11.83 -9.96 0.17
CA LYS A 98 -12.15 -11.39 0.14
C LYS A 98 -11.50 -12.18 1.29
N TYR A 99 -10.59 -11.55 2.03
CA TYR A 99 -9.79 -12.19 3.06
C TYR A 99 -10.09 -11.60 4.43
N PRO A 100 -9.98 -12.41 5.50
CA PRO A 100 -10.20 -11.94 6.84
C PRO A 100 -9.38 -10.73 7.23
N ARG A 101 -10.07 -9.75 7.83
CA ARG A 101 -9.43 -8.58 8.44
C ARG A 101 -9.31 -8.81 9.95
N VAL A 102 -8.12 -8.56 10.48
CA VAL A 102 -7.82 -8.78 11.89
C VAL A 102 -7.10 -7.57 12.49
N ASN A 103 -7.37 -7.27 13.75
CA ASN A 103 -6.64 -6.29 14.54
C ASN A 103 -6.58 -6.74 16.01
N TYR A 104 -5.72 -6.13 16.83
CA TYR A 104 -5.46 -6.55 18.22
C TYR A 104 -6.70 -6.56 19.12
N ASP A 105 -7.72 -5.76 18.79
CA ASP A 105 -8.92 -5.56 19.59
C ASP A 105 -10.19 -6.13 18.95
N SER A 106 -10.13 -6.58 17.70
CA SER A 106 -11.32 -6.91 16.94
C SER A 106 -11.08 -7.91 15.80
N ILE A 107 -11.94 -8.92 15.75
CA ILE A 107 -12.11 -9.86 14.63
C ILE A 107 -13.61 -10.07 14.47
N SER A 108 -14.15 -9.91 13.26
CA SER A 108 -15.57 -10.11 13.03
C SER A 108 -15.96 -11.59 13.15
N ASN A 109 -17.24 -11.87 13.41
CA ASN A 109 -17.73 -13.26 13.46
C ASN A 109 -17.59 -13.99 12.11
N GLU A 110 -17.64 -13.25 11.00
CA GLU A 110 -17.47 -13.80 9.65
C GLU A 110 -16.00 -14.18 9.41
N ASP A 111 -15.09 -13.27 9.73
CA ASP A 111 -13.64 -13.49 9.65
C ASP A 111 -13.20 -14.64 10.54
N LEU A 112 -13.71 -14.70 11.77
CA LEU A 112 -13.41 -15.77 12.71
C LEU A 112 -13.82 -17.14 12.16
N LYS A 113 -15.00 -17.28 11.56
CA LYS A 113 -15.42 -18.55 10.95
C LYS A 113 -14.45 -19.02 9.89
N ARG A 114 -13.93 -18.09 9.07
CA ARG A 114 -12.93 -18.42 8.05
C ARG A 114 -11.59 -18.82 8.67
N ILE A 115 -11.12 -18.06 9.67
CA ILE A 115 -9.90 -18.35 10.43
C ILE A 115 -9.91 -19.76 11.02
N LEU A 116 -11.02 -20.17 11.66
CA LEU A 116 -11.15 -21.49 12.29
C LEU A 116 -11.07 -22.65 11.28
N VAL A 117 -11.39 -22.39 10.01
CA VAL A 117 -11.28 -23.38 8.92
C VAL A 117 -9.86 -23.44 8.36
N ASP A 118 -9.25 -22.27 8.14
CA ASP A 118 -7.97 -22.18 7.45
C ASP A 118 -6.78 -22.46 8.38
N ILE A 119 -6.94 -22.29 9.69
CA ILE A 119 -5.87 -22.43 10.69
C ILE A 119 -6.35 -23.38 11.80
N PRO A 120 -6.10 -24.70 11.67
CA PRO A 120 -6.64 -25.71 12.59
C PRO A 120 -6.26 -25.55 14.06
N SER A 121 -5.16 -24.86 14.40
CA SER A 121 -4.75 -24.64 15.78
C SER A 121 -5.57 -23.57 16.51
N ILE A 122 -6.31 -22.73 15.79
CA ILE A 122 -7.19 -21.70 16.37
C ILE A 122 -8.56 -22.32 16.61
N LYS A 123 -9.06 -22.27 17.84
CA LYS A 123 -10.35 -22.86 18.23
C LYS A 123 -11.37 -21.84 18.73
N SER A 124 -10.93 -20.63 19.04
CA SER A 124 -11.75 -19.59 19.64
C SER A 124 -11.32 -18.19 19.19
N LEU A 125 -12.14 -17.18 19.52
CA LEU A 125 -11.78 -15.78 19.35
C LEU A 125 -10.55 -15.40 20.20
N GLU A 126 -10.45 -15.93 21.42
CA GLU A 126 -9.32 -15.67 22.32
C GLU A 126 -8.00 -16.18 21.71
N ASP A 127 -8.00 -17.41 21.18
CA ASP A 127 -6.85 -17.95 20.44
C ASP A 127 -6.48 -17.05 19.26
N ALA A 128 -7.48 -16.61 18.50
CA ALA A 128 -7.27 -15.78 17.32
C ALA A 128 -6.64 -14.42 17.68
N LEU A 129 -7.15 -13.76 18.71
CA LEU A 129 -6.60 -12.50 19.21
C LEU A 129 -5.17 -12.66 19.74
N SER A 130 -4.86 -13.78 20.39
CA SER A 130 -3.50 -14.08 20.87
C SER A 130 -2.49 -14.32 19.74
N LYS A 131 -2.96 -14.63 18.52
CA LYS A 131 -2.13 -14.94 17.34
C LYS A 131 -2.39 -13.98 16.17
N VAL A 132 -2.90 -12.78 16.45
CA VAL A 132 -3.36 -11.84 15.42
C VAL A 132 -2.27 -11.49 14.39
N ASP A 133 -1.01 -11.31 14.84
CA ASP A 133 0.12 -11.02 13.96
C ASP A 133 0.37 -12.16 12.96
N PHE A 134 0.29 -13.39 13.44
CA PHE A 134 0.44 -14.59 12.61
C PHE A 134 -0.70 -14.71 11.59
N ILE A 135 -1.94 -14.51 12.03
CA ILE A 135 -3.12 -14.58 11.16
C ILE A 135 -3.05 -13.50 10.07
N PHE A 136 -2.64 -12.29 10.46
CA PHE A 136 -2.41 -11.19 9.53
C PHE A 136 -1.36 -11.56 8.48
N ASP A 137 -0.19 -12.04 8.89
CA ASP A 137 0.88 -12.43 7.97
C ASP A 137 0.44 -13.55 7.02
N TYR A 138 -0.34 -14.51 7.51
CA TYR A 138 -0.89 -15.59 6.70
C TYR A 138 -1.80 -15.07 5.58
N TYR A 139 -2.85 -14.31 5.92
CA TYR A 139 -3.78 -13.81 4.89
C TYR A 139 -3.15 -12.76 3.98
N ASN A 140 -2.27 -11.91 4.53
CA ASN A 140 -1.52 -10.94 3.76
C ASN A 140 -0.53 -11.61 2.78
N THR A 141 -0.11 -12.85 3.06
CA THR A 141 0.66 -13.67 2.11
C THR A 141 -0.23 -14.34 1.07
N ILE A 142 -1.34 -14.95 1.48
CA ILE A 142 -2.23 -15.66 0.55
C ILE A 142 -2.79 -14.70 -0.51
N VAL A 143 -3.19 -13.49 -0.13
CA VAL A 143 -3.78 -12.51 -1.06
C VAL A 143 -2.82 -12.09 -2.18
N LYS A 144 -1.49 -12.24 -2.00
CA LYS A 144 -0.50 -11.93 -3.04
C LYS A 144 -0.74 -12.76 -4.31
N ASN A 145 -1.16 -14.01 -4.16
CA ASN A 145 -1.42 -14.90 -5.30
C ASN A 145 -2.59 -14.42 -6.18
N ASP A 146 -3.52 -13.65 -5.61
CA ASP A 146 -4.64 -13.06 -6.34
C ASP A 146 -4.27 -11.68 -6.93
N ILE A 147 -3.47 -10.89 -6.21
CA ILE A 147 -3.08 -9.53 -6.62
C ILE A 147 -2.04 -9.54 -7.74
N ILE A 148 -0.97 -10.34 -7.59
CA ILE A 148 0.19 -10.32 -8.50
C ILE A 148 -0.23 -10.55 -9.97
N PRO A 149 -1.09 -11.54 -10.30
CA PRO A 149 -1.55 -11.73 -11.67
C PRO A 149 -2.27 -10.51 -12.26
N ASP A 150 -3.12 -9.83 -11.49
CA ASP A 150 -3.86 -8.65 -11.94
C ASP A 150 -2.92 -7.46 -12.18
N VAL A 151 -1.91 -7.28 -11.32
CA VAL A 151 -0.85 -6.28 -11.51
C VAL A 151 -0.08 -6.55 -12.80
N LEU A 152 0.40 -7.78 -13.00
CA LEU A 152 1.17 -8.15 -14.19
C LEU A 152 0.33 -8.00 -15.47
N ALA A 153 -0.97 -8.30 -15.41
CA ALA A 153 -1.89 -8.12 -16.52
C ALA A 153 -2.06 -6.64 -16.88
N LEU A 154 -2.22 -5.76 -15.89
CA LEU A 154 -2.35 -4.31 -16.11
C LEU A 154 -1.06 -3.71 -16.67
N GLU A 155 0.10 -4.05 -16.11
CA GLU A 155 1.40 -3.60 -16.63
C GLU A 155 1.61 -4.03 -18.09
N LYS A 156 1.28 -5.30 -18.42
CA LYS A 156 1.34 -5.81 -19.80
C LYS A 156 0.40 -5.06 -20.75
N SER A 157 -0.79 -4.68 -20.27
CA SER A 157 -1.73 -3.86 -21.03
C SER A 157 -1.15 -2.48 -21.34
N LYS A 158 -0.56 -1.80 -20.34
CA LYS A 158 0.05 -0.47 -20.52
C LYS A 158 1.23 -0.47 -21.48
N LEU A 159 2.09 -1.50 -21.40
CA LEU A 159 3.17 -1.73 -22.37
C LEU A 159 2.63 -1.87 -23.80
N SER A 160 1.59 -2.69 -23.97
CA SER A 160 0.98 -2.96 -25.28
C SER A 160 0.34 -1.70 -25.88
N ALA A 161 -0.26 -0.87 -25.03
CA ALA A 161 -0.87 0.40 -25.43
C ALA A 161 0.15 1.52 -25.74
N LYS A 162 1.46 1.29 -25.54
CA LYS A 162 2.53 2.31 -25.69
C LYS A 162 2.21 3.61 -24.94
N ILE A 163 1.60 3.51 -23.77
CA ILE A 163 1.34 4.68 -22.92
C ILE A 163 2.70 5.15 -22.40
N SER A 164 3.30 6.12 -23.08
CA SER A 164 4.63 6.63 -22.75
C SER A 164 4.52 7.80 -21.78
N GLY A 165 5.15 7.66 -20.62
CA GLY A 165 5.34 8.74 -19.65
C GLY A 165 5.02 8.27 -18.24
N GLY A 166 5.98 8.41 -17.32
CA GLY A 166 5.67 8.37 -15.90
C GLY A 166 4.73 9.54 -15.59
N SER A 167 3.55 9.24 -15.05
CA SER A 167 2.71 10.29 -14.47
C SER A 167 3.39 10.76 -13.19
N PRO A 168 3.30 12.05 -12.82
CA PRO A 168 3.40 12.43 -11.42
C PRO A 168 2.49 11.47 -10.61
N GLY A 169 3.05 10.71 -9.67
CA GLY A 169 2.33 9.65 -8.94
C GLY A 169 2.43 8.23 -9.52
N SER A 170 3.32 7.96 -10.47
CA SER A 170 3.69 6.59 -10.86
C SER A 170 4.66 5.96 -9.87
N LEU A 171 4.41 4.70 -9.53
CA LEU A 171 5.24 3.86 -8.67
C LEU A 171 6.52 3.47 -9.39
N THR A 172 7.66 3.51 -8.70
CA THR A 172 8.87 2.85 -9.19
C THR A 172 8.72 1.33 -9.05
N ASP A 173 9.49 0.54 -9.80
CA ASP A 173 9.49 -0.92 -9.66
C ASP A 173 9.84 -1.38 -8.22
N PRO A 174 10.87 -0.81 -7.56
CA PRO A 174 11.15 -1.08 -6.15
C PRO A 174 9.97 -0.73 -5.23
N GLU A 175 9.35 0.43 -5.43
CA GLU A 175 8.22 0.87 -4.60
C GLU A 175 7.02 -0.07 -4.76
N ARG A 176 6.64 -0.39 -6.00
CA ARG A 176 5.59 -1.38 -6.29
C ARG A 176 5.87 -2.70 -5.56
N ASN A 177 7.11 -3.19 -5.59
CA ASN A 177 7.44 -4.46 -4.94
C ASN A 177 7.33 -4.38 -3.41
N VAL A 178 7.67 -3.25 -2.77
CA VAL A 178 7.45 -3.05 -1.33
C VAL A 178 5.95 -3.14 -1.02
N LEU A 179 5.11 -2.50 -1.83
CA LEU A 179 3.64 -2.52 -1.65
C LEU A 179 3.06 -3.92 -1.83
N LEU A 180 3.51 -4.67 -2.84
CA LEU A 180 3.08 -6.05 -3.08
C LEU A 180 3.63 -7.04 -2.05
N GLY A 181 4.78 -6.74 -1.46
CA GLY A 181 5.37 -7.53 -0.37
C GLY A 181 4.51 -7.52 0.89
N ASN A 182 3.71 -6.47 1.10
CA ASN A 182 2.70 -6.39 2.15
C ASN A 182 1.43 -5.69 1.64
N PRO A 183 0.51 -6.41 0.96
CA PRO A 183 -0.64 -5.81 0.29
C PRO A 183 -1.55 -4.96 1.18
N THR A 184 -1.77 -5.36 2.43
CA THR A 184 -2.60 -4.57 3.36
C THR A 184 -1.96 -3.23 3.67
N TYR A 185 -0.66 -3.20 3.96
CA TYR A 185 0.06 -1.94 4.15
C TYR A 185 0.19 -1.16 2.84
N GLY A 186 0.33 -1.87 1.71
CA GLY A 186 0.41 -1.27 0.38
C GLY A 186 -0.86 -0.51 -0.01
N ALA A 187 -2.04 -1.05 0.31
CA ALA A 187 -3.31 -0.35 0.11
C ALA A 187 -3.39 0.94 0.93
N ILE A 188 -3.00 0.87 2.21
CA ILE A 188 -2.96 2.03 3.10
C ILE A 188 -1.98 3.08 2.58
N TYR A 189 -0.83 2.65 2.08
CA TYR A 189 0.21 3.51 1.53
C TYR A 189 -0.26 4.25 0.28
N ALA A 190 -0.89 3.55 -0.66
CA ALA A 190 -1.43 4.15 -1.88
C ALA A 190 -2.55 5.15 -1.57
N GLN A 191 -3.45 4.81 -0.63
CA GLN A 191 -4.46 5.75 -0.15
C GLN A 191 -3.82 7.00 0.49
N ALA A 192 -2.79 6.81 1.33
CA ALA A 192 -2.08 7.91 1.97
C ALA A 192 -1.39 8.84 0.95
N ALA A 193 -0.88 8.30 -0.17
CA ALA A 193 -0.32 9.10 -1.25
C ALA A 193 -1.38 9.97 -1.91
N ASN A 194 -2.53 9.37 -2.26
CA ASN A 194 -3.67 10.08 -2.84
C ASN A 194 -4.21 11.18 -1.92
N ASP A 195 -4.34 10.89 -0.63
CA ASP A 195 -4.77 11.86 0.37
C ASP A 195 -3.76 13.01 0.51
N ALA A 196 -2.46 12.71 0.53
CA ALA A 196 -1.42 13.74 0.59
C ALA A 196 -1.42 14.64 -0.65
N ASN A 197 -1.60 14.07 -1.84
CA ASN A 197 -1.76 14.81 -3.10
C ASN A 197 -2.98 15.73 -3.05
N TYR A 198 -4.14 15.19 -2.67
CA TYR A 198 -5.38 15.96 -2.57
C TYR A 198 -5.25 17.12 -1.59
N VAL A 199 -4.73 16.87 -0.38
CA VAL A 199 -4.59 17.90 0.66
C VAL A 199 -3.58 18.97 0.23
N THR A 200 -2.49 18.58 -0.44
CA THR A 200 -1.52 19.55 -0.97
C THR A 200 -2.18 20.48 -2.00
N MET A 201 -2.96 19.92 -2.93
CA MET A 201 -3.71 20.70 -3.90
C MET A 201 -4.73 21.65 -3.26
N VAL A 202 -5.42 21.21 -2.20
CA VAL A 202 -6.39 22.05 -1.47
C VAL A 202 -5.70 23.21 -0.74
N GLU A 203 -4.57 22.94 -0.08
CA GLU A 203 -3.91 23.93 0.80
C GLU A 203 -2.98 24.89 0.03
N TRP A 204 -2.45 24.48 -1.13
CA TRP A 204 -1.47 25.26 -1.90
C TRP A 204 -1.97 25.67 -3.30
N GLY A 205 -3.01 25.03 -3.83
CA GLY A 205 -3.55 25.29 -5.18
C GLY A 205 -2.65 24.80 -6.32
N VAL A 206 -1.45 24.30 -6.02
CA VAL A 206 -0.46 23.81 -6.97
C VAL A 206 0.32 22.64 -6.37
N ASP A 207 0.80 21.74 -7.21
CA ASP A 207 1.78 20.70 -6.88
C ASP A 207 3.00 20.89 -7.79
N ILE A 208 4.03 21.52 -7.23
CA ILE A 208 5.26 21.90 -7.93
C ILE A 208 6.39 21.20 -7.20
N ASP A 209 7.14 20.41 -7.95
CA ASP A 209 8.27 19.68 -7.42
C ASP A 209 9.34 20.62 -6.84
N ASN A 210 10.09 20.14 -5.84
CA ASN A 210 11.10 20.87 -5.08
C ASN A 210 10.61 22.03 -4.20
N GLN A 211 9.37 22.50 -4.33
CA GLN A 211 8.86 23.65 -3.56
C GLN A 211 8.29 23.26 -2.19
N LYS A 212 7.86 24.27 -1.42
CA LYS A 212 7.30 24.08 -0.06
C LYS A 212 6.09 23.14 -0.03
N ASN A 213 5.25 23.17 -1.05
CA ASN A 213 4.14 22.25 -1.24
C ASN A 213 4.61 20.79 -1.43
N ASN A 214 5.71 20.56 -2.17
CA ASN A 214 6.32 19.22 -2.27
C ASN A 214 6.84 18.76 -0.90
N ALA A 215 7.52 19.64 -0.16
CA ALA A 215 7.97 19.35 1.19
C ALA A 215 6.81 18.96 2.12
N PHE A 216 5.71 19.70 2.05
CA PHE A 216 4.48 19.40 2.78
C PHE A 216 3.90 18.03 2.39
N LYS A 217 3.78 17.75 1.09
CA LYS A 217 3.24 16.50 0.53
C LYS A 217 3.99 15.27 1.06
N HIS A 218 5.32 15.26 0.91
CA HIS A 218 6.18 14.16 1.32
C HIS A 218 6.12 13.90 2.83
N SER A 219 6.13 14.97 3.62
CA SER A 219 6.00 14.85 5.07
C SER A 219 4.61 14.40 5.52
N LEU A 220 3.54 14.92 4.90
CA LEU A 220 2.17 14.51 5.18
C LEU A 220 1.97 13.03 4.83
N TRP A 221 2.42 12.61 3.65
CA TRP A 221 2.33 11.23 3.17
C TRP A 221 2.93 10.22 4.16
N ASN A 222 4.15 10.45 4.65
CA ASN A 222 4.79 9.59 5.65
C ASN A 222 3.96 9.48 6.94
N CYS A 223 3.41 10.61 7.41
CA CYS A 223 2.56 10.60 8.60
C CYS A 223 1.26 9.83 8.38
N LEU A 224 0.64 9.96 7.20
CA LEU A 224 -0.59 9.27 6.86
C LEU A 224 -0.39 7.76 6.68
N ILE A 225 0.73 7.32 6.08
CA ILE A 225 1.10 5.90 6.02
C ILE A 225 1.17 5.31 7.43
N ILE A 226 1.98 5.92 8.31
CA ILE A 226 2.18 5.44 9.68
C ILE A 226 0.85 5.41 10.41
N ARG A 227 0.08 6.51 10.36
CA ARG A 227 -1.22 6.62 11.03
C ARG A 227 -2.20 5.54 10.53
N GLY A 228 -2.25 5.33 9.22
CA GLY A 228 -3.13 4.36 8.58
C GLY A 228 -2.80 2.93 8.97
N ILE A 229 -1.52 2.54 8.90
CA ILE A 229 -1.07 1.19 9.27
C ILE A 229 -1.39 0.93 10.74
N LEU A 230 -1.05 1.90 11.58
CA LEU A 230 -1.34 1.84 13.00
C LEU A 230 -2.83 1.66 13.26
N GLY A 231 -3.71 2.44 12.61
CA GLY A 231 -5.15 2.35 12.81
C GLY A 231 -5.84 1.15 12.14
N GLY A 232 -5.24 0.57 11.10
CA GLY A 232 -5.91 -0.36 10.20
C GLY A 232 -5.39 -1.80 10.21
N ALA A 233 -4.30 -2.08 10.93
CA ALA A 233 -3.67 -3.40 10.95
C ALA A 233 -2.99 -3.70 12.31
N PRO A 234 -2.73 -4.98 12.64
CA PRO A 234 -2.03 -5.36 13.86
C PRO A 234 -0.53 -5.07 13.68
N ALA A 235 -0.17 -3.81 13.89
CA ALA A 235 1.18 -3.30 13.66
C ALA A 235 1.70 -2.53 14.87
N SER A 236 2.95 -2.82 15.24
CA SER A 236 3.72 -1.96 16.14
C SER A 236 4.12 -0.65 15.46
N LYS A 237 4.48 0.36 16.26
CA LYS A 237 5.03 1.64 15.77
C LYS A 237 6.25 1.41 14.87
N THR A 238 7.17 0.55 15.29
CA THR A 238 8.37 0.21 14.52
C THR A 238 8.04 -0.41 13.17
N GLN A 239 7.08 -1.34 13.09
CA GLN A 239 6.66 -1.91 11.81
C GLN A 239 6.07 -0.86 10.88
N ALA A 240 5.21 0.03 11.37
CA ALA A 240 4.59 1.08 10.57
C ALA A 240 5.62 2.09 10.03
N ILE A 241 6.56 2.51 10.88
CA ILE A 241 7.66 3.41 10.50
C ILE A 241 8.59 2.75 9.48
N ASN A 242 8.98 1.50 9.70
CA ASN A 242 9.86 0.77 8.78
C ASN A 242 9.20 0.58 7.42
N PHE A 243 7.90 0.29 7.37
CA PHE A 243 7.19 0.18 6.10
C PHE A 243 7.11 1.52 5.38
N ALA A 244 6.77 2.61 6.09
CA ALA A 244 6.76 3.96 5.51
C ALA A 244 8.14 4.35 4.97
N GLN A 245 9.21 4.03 5.70
CA GLN A 245 10.58 4.25 5.25
C GLN A 245 10.88 3.43 4.00
N ASN A 246 10.65 2.12 4.01
CA ASN A 246 10.97 1.25 2.88
C ASN A 246 10.23 1.67 1.61
N GLY A 247 8.93 2.00 1.71
CA GLY A 247 8.12 2.44 0.57
C GLY A 247 8.58 3.79 0.04
N THR A 248 8.63 4.82 0.90
CA THR A 248 8.97 6.18 0.45
C THR A 248 10.43 6.33 0.06
N SER A 249 11.36 5.53 0.60
CA SER A 249 12.73 5.48 0.11
C SER A 249 12.85 4.70 -1.20
N ALA A 250 11.99 3.71 -1.46
CA ALA A 250 11.94 3.00 -2.74
C ALA A 250 11.34 3.87 -3.85
N HIS A 251 10.44 4.79 -3.51
CA HIS A 251 9.93 5.84 -4.42
C HIS A 251 11.07 6.67 -5.02
N GLU A 252 12.11 6.97 -4.23
CA GLU A 252 13.25 7.78 -4.67
C GLU A 252 14.31 6.97 -5.46
N LYS A 253 14.14 5.66 -5.63
CA LYS A 253 15.07 4.81 -6.40
C LYS A 253 14.73 4.81 -7.87
N ASN A 254 15.73 4.55 -8.70
CA ASN A 254 15.49 4.19 -10.09
C ASN A 254 14.76 2.84 -10.17
N ASN A 255 14.12 2.55 -11.31
CA ASN A 255 13.44 1.27 -11.54
C ASN A 255 14.38 0.05 -11.51
N ASP A 256 15.69 0.24 -11.68
CA ASP A 256 16.70 -0.82 -11.50
C ASP A 256 17.09 -1.04 -10.02
N GLY A 257 16.49 -0.31 -9.09
CA GLY A 257 16.76 -0.38 -7.66
C GLY A 257 17.96 0.45 -7.18
N SER A 258 18.69 1.11 -8.09
CA SER A 258 19.79 1.99 -7.72
C SER A 258 19.28 3.27 -7.02
N GLN A 259 20.04 3.73 -6.03
CA GLN A 259 19.73 4.99 -5.34
C GLN A 259 19.90 6.18 -6.29
N ASN A 260 18.93 7.09 -6.31
CA ASN A 260 19.06 8.36 -6.98
C ASN A 260 19.74 9.39 -6.07
N HIS A 261 20.82 10.02 -6.53
CA HIS A 261 21.61 10.99 -5.77
C HIS A 261 21.45 12.41 -6.33
N THR A 262 20.21 12.83 -6.56
CA THR A 262 19.88 14.17 -7.09
C THR A 262 19.42 15.14 -5.99
N PRO A 263 19.37 16.46 -6.26
CA PRO A 263 18.83 17.43 -5.32
C PRO A 263 17.41 17.06 -4.83
N GLU A 264 16.52 16.70 -5.76
CA GLU A 264 15.12 16.29 -5.51
C GLU A 264 15.09 15.17 -4.46
N ALA A 265 15.80 14.07 -4.72
CA ALA A 265 15.87 12.92 -3.84
C ALA A 265 16.43 13.30 -2.45
N ALA A 266 17.41 14.21 -2.36
CA ALA A 266 17.92 14.65 -1.07
C ALA A 266 16.86 15.39 -0.25
N MET A 267 16.08 16.27 -0.88
CA MET A 267 14.99 17.00 -0.25
C MET A 267 13.87 16.05 0.18
N ASP A 268 13.41 15.19 -0.71
CA ASP A 268 12.28 14.30 -0.44
C ASP A 268 12.64 13.26 0.62
N LEU A 269 13.83 12.65 0.56
CA LEU A 269 14.34 11.76 1.62
C LEU A 269 14.45 12.49 2.97
N HIS A 270 14.93 13.73 3.01
CA HIS A 270 14.97 14.53 4.24
C HIS A 270 13.56 14.76 4.79
N ASN A 271 12.64 15.24 3.96
CA ASN A 271 11.27 15.59 4.38
C ASN A 271 10.47 14.35 4.82
N ASN A 272 10.67 13.23 4.11
CA ASN A 272 10.14 11.91 4.46
C ASN A 272 10.66 11.48 5.84
N MET A 273 11.98 11.54 6.05
CA MET A 273 12.62 11.16 7.31
C MET A 273 12.21 12.06 8.49
N SER A 274 12.17 13.38 8.29
CA SER A 274 11.72 14.36 9.28
C SER A 274 10.29 14.06 9.77
N ALA A 275 9.42 13.61 8.86
CA ALA A 275 8.06 13.20 9.21
C ALA A 275 7.98 11.91 10.01
N ARG A 276 8.76 10.90 9.63
CA ARG A 276 8.82 9.65 10.37
C ARG A 276 9.37 9.85 11.78
N ASN A 277 10.43 10.65 11.94
CA ASN A 277 10.97 11.01 13.25
C ASN A 277 9.93 11.66 14.16
N TRP A 278 9.18 12.63 13.64
CA TRP A 278 8.14 13.30 14.41
C TRP A 278 7.01 12.34 14.80
N MET A 279 6.61 11.44 13.89
CA MET A 279 5.64 10.39 14.22
C MET A 279 6.18 9.41 15.26
N ASP A 280 7.48 9.11 15.26
CA ASP A 280 8.09 8.25 16.28
C ASP A 280 7.94 8.84 17.70
N ASP A 281 8.10 10.15 17.83
CA ASP A 281 7.95 10.88 19.09
C ASP A 281 6.49 11.08 19.52
N GLU A 282 5.61 11.34 18.55
CA GLU A 282 4.20 11.68 18.79
C GLU A 282 3.31 10.46 19.00
N VAL A 283 3.67 9.33 18.40
CA VAL A 283 2.97 8.06 18.63
C VAL A 283 3.43 7.47 19.96
N LYS A 284 2.55 7.55 20.96
CA LYS A 284 2.77 6.99 22.28
C LYS A 284 1.85 5.80 22.51
N TRP A 285 2.45 4.67 22.85
CA TRP A 285 1.75 3.51 23.37
C TRP A 285 1.59 3.69 24.88
N GLY A 286 0.38 3.97 25.34
CA GLY A 286 0.06 3.87 26.76
C GLY A 286 -0.07 2.40 27.21
N ILE A 287 -0.30 2.20 28.51
CA ILE A 287 -0.68 0.89 29.05
C ILE A 287 -2.17 0.64 28.69
N GLY A 288 -2.49 -0.45 27.99
CA GLY A 288 -3.86 -0.76 27.58
C GLY A 288 -4.38 0.12 26.43
N PRO A 289 -5.68 0.49 26.38
CA PRO A 289 -6.30 1.15 25.23
C PRO A 289 -5.85 2.60 24.98
N PHE A 290 -4.89 3.12 25.75
CA PHE A 290 -4.42 4.51 25.67
C PHE A 290 -3.37 4.73 24.58
N ARG A 291 -3.64 4.26 23.36
CA ARG A 291 -2.85 4.65 22.21
C ARG A 291 -3.10 6.13 21.93
N LYS A 292 -2.05 6.94 22.03
CA LYS A 292 -2.10 8.35 21.65
C LYS A 292 -1.36 8.52 20.33
N MET A 293 -2.11 8.92 19.32
CA MET A 293 -1.60 9.20 17.98
C MET A 293 -2.16 10.56 17.54
N PRO A 294 -1.36 11.41 16.89
CA PRO A 294 -1.87 12.68 16.37
C PRO A 294 -3.01 12.42 15.38
N ASN A 295 -4.08 13.21 15.51
CA ASN A 295 -5.19 13.17 14.55
C ASN A 295 -4.77 13.86 13.24
N PHE A 296 -5.58 13.68 12.19
CA PHE A 296 -5.29 14.24 10.86
C PHE A 296 -5.03 15.75 10.91
N GLU A 297 -5.89 16.53 11.59
CA GLU A 297 -5.73 17.98 11.69
C GLU A 297 -4.42 18.40 12.37
N LYS A 298 -4.01 17.71 13.46
CA LYS A 298 -2.72 17.98 14.10
C LYS A 298 -1.57 17.70 13.14
N ILE A 299 -1.61 16.59 12.41
CA ILE A 299 -0.59 16.23 11.41
C ILE A 299 -0.53 17.31 10.33
N LYS A 300 -1.67 17.59 9.68
CA LYS A 300 -1.82 18.56 8.60
C LYS A 300 -1.29 19.93 9.01
N ASN A 301 -1.79 20.48 10.12
CA ASN A 301 -1.42 21.83 10.55
C ASN A 301 0.05 21.93 10.97
N THR A 302 0.61 20.88 11.59
CA THR A 302 2.04 20.85 11.96
C THR A 302 2.92 20.89 10.73
N TRP A 303 2.64 20.04 9.74
CA TRP A 303 3.47 19.95 8.54
C TRP A 303 3.25 21.09 7.58
N TYR A 304 2.05 21.67 7.53
CA TYR A 304 1.78 22.89 6.78
C TYR A 304 2.60 24.06 7.34
N ALA A 305 2.64 24.21 8.67
CA ALA A 305 3.46 25.24 9.32
C ALA A 305 4.96 25.03 9.04
N ARG A 306 5.47 23.79 9.19
CA ARG A 306 6.89 23.46 8.93
C ARG A 306 7.29 23.62 7.47
N ALA A 307 6.40 23.33 6.53
CA ALA A 307 6.64 23.58 5.11
C ALA A 307 6.71 25.09 4.83
N ASN A 308 5.83 25.90 5.43
CA ASN A 308 5.86 27.37 5.28
C ASN A 308 7.15 27.99 5.85
N SER A 309 7.63 27.49 6.98
CA SER A 309 8.89 27.92 7.61
C SER A 309 10.12 27.13 7.16
N SER A 310 10.02 26.33 6.10
CA SER A 310 11.08 25.42 5.66
C SER A 310 12.36 26.15 5.28
N THR A 311 13.50 25.52 5.54
CA THR A 311 14.80 26.06 5.14
C THR A 311 14.91 26.00 3.61
N PHE A 312 15.22 27.13 3.00
CA PHE A 312 15.47 27.25 1.56
C PHE A 312 16.90 26.84 1.22
N TYR A 313 17.05 26.06 0.15
CA TYR A 313 18.32 25.82 -0.52
C TYR A 313 18.19 26.13 -2.02
N ASP A 314 19.17 26.83 -2.57
CA ASP A 314 19.27 27.06 -4.00
C ASP A 314 19.75 25.77 -4.69
N LYS A 315 18.96 25.30 -5.65
CA LYS A 315 19.20 24.04 -6.35
C LYS A 315 20.53 24.03 -7.10
N SER A 316 21.00 25.19 -7.56
CA SER A 316 22.21 25.31 -8.39
C SER A 316 23.50 25.46 -7.58
N THR A 317 23.42 26.01 -6.37
CA THR A 317 24.59 26.45 -5.62
C THR A 317 24.78 25.79 -4.26
N ASN A 318 23.72 25.43 -3.53
CA ASN A 318 23.89 25.00 -2.14
C ASN A 318 22.95 23.88 -1.64
N TRP A 319 22.22 23.18 -2.52
CA TRP A 319 21.37 22.03 -2.16
C TRP A 319 22.08 20.95 -1.33
N THR A 320 23.40 20.76 -1.53
CA THR A 320 24.20 19.80 -0.75
C THR A 320 24.24 20.14 0.74
N GLY A 321 23.85 21.36 1.13
CA GLY A 321 23.61 21.75 2.52
C GLY A 321 22.57 20.88 3.22
N ILE A 322 21.62 20.28 2.48
CA ILE A 322 20.69 19.27 3.03
C ILE A 322 21.46 18.03 3.51
N LEU A 323 22.46 17.57 2.74
CA LEU A 323 23.29 16.43 3.10
C LEU A 323 24.22 16.75 4.29
N VAL A 324 24.65 18.01 4.42
CA VAL A 324 25.46 18.47 5.56
C VAL A 324 24.71 18.31 6.89
N LEU A 325 23.38 18.45 6.91
CA LEU A 325 22.55 18.17 8.09
C LEU A 325 22.70 16.74 8.61
N HIS A 326 23.15 15.82 7.74
CA HIS A 326 23.25 14.39 7.97
C HIS A 326 24.68 13.86 7.97
N GLY A 327 25.69 14.74 7.97
CA GLY A 327 27.10 14.34 8.02
C GLY A 327 27.90 14.56 6.73
N GLY A 328 27.31 15.23 5.73
CA GLY A 328 28.01 15.70 4.51
C GLY A 328 27.64 14.93 3.24
N ASN A 329 28.16 15.39 2.09
CA ASN A 329 27.90 14.73 0.81
C ASN A 329 28.82 13.51 0.62
N ASN A 330 28.40 12.36 1.14
CA ASN A 330 29.15 11.11 1.06
C ASN A 330 28.22 9.89 1.02
N SER A 331 28.76 8.72 0.67
CA SER A 331 28.01 7.47 0.54
C SER A 331 27.31 7.04 1.83
N THR A 332 27.92 7.26 3.00
CA THR A 332 27.31 6.97 4.31
C THR A 332 26.05 7.80 4.52
N THR A 333 26.08 9.08 4.17
CA THR A 333 24.94 9.99 4.33
C THR A 333 23.79 9.61 3.42
N TRP A 334 24.08 9.31 2.15
CA TRP A 334 23.06 8.79 1.23
C TRP A 334 22.46 7.49 1.72
N ASN A 335 23.29 6.54 2.16
CA ASN A 335 22.81 5.28 2.72
C ASN A 335 21.94 5.49 3.97
N ASN A 336 22.26 6.48 4.80
CA ASN A 336 21.44 6.83 5.96
C ASN A 336 20.09 7.41 5.55
N LEU A 337 20.06 8.34 4.59
CA LEU A 337 18.82 8.93 4.10
C LEU A 337 17.86 7.88 3.52
N TYR A 338 18.38 6.91 2.76
CA TYR A 338 17.57 5.83 2.19
C TYR A 338 17.12 4.80 3.24
N ASN A 339 17.98 4.44 4.19
CA ASN A 339 17.78 3.21 4.98
C ASN A 339 17.55 3.42 6.48
N ASN A 340 17.69 4.64 6.99
CA ASN A 340 17.69 4.89 8.43
C ASN A 340 16.83 6.11 8.82
N LEU A 341 16.19 6.02 9.98
CA LEU A 341 15.84 7.22 10.76
C LEU A 341 17.11 7.77 11.37
N TYR A 342 17.76 8.67 10.64
CA TYR A 342 19.05 9.22 11.03
C TYR A 342 18.95 10.70 11.37
N GLY A 343 19.33 11.04 12.60
CA GLY A 343 19.25 12.40 13.14
C GLY A 343 17.90 12.71 13.78
N GLY A 344 17.85 13.74 14.64
CA GLY A 344 16.63 14.22 15.32
C GLY A 344 15.88 15.31 14.55
N HIS A 345 16.11 15.39 13.23
CA HIS A 345 15.51 16.44 12.40
C HIS A 345 14.01 16.19 12.27
N GLN A 346 13.21 17.25 12.47
CA GLN A 346 11.76 17.23 12.38
C GLN A 346 11.25 18.54 11.76
N HIS A 347 11.92 19.01 10.72
CA HIS A 347 11.55 20.21 9.99
C HIS A 347 11.67 19.97 8.48
N CYS A 348 10.94 20.72 7.68
CA CYS A 348 11.03 20.64 6.22
C CYS A 348 12.20 21.47 5.66
N VAL A 349 12.67 21.05 4.49
CA VAL A 349 13.51 21.81 3.57
C VAL A 349 12.82 21.92 2.22
N HIS A 350 13.09 22.98 1.46
CA HIS A 350 12.66 23.12 0.07
C HIS A 350 13.79 23.69 -0.79
N MET A 351 13.65 23.56 -2.11
CA MET A 351 14.59 24.11 -3.07
C MET A 351 13.90 24.81 -4.24
N GLU A 352 14.49 25.89 -4.71
CA GLU A 352 14.08 26.58 -5.95
C GLU A 352 15.30 26.98 -6.78
#